data_AF-A0A946W1H0-F1
#
_entry.id   AF-A0A946W1H0-F1
#
_cell.length_a   1.000
_cell.length_b   1.000
_cell.length_c   1.000
_cell.angle_alpha   90.00
_cell.angle_beta   90.00
_cell.angle_gamma   90.00
#
_symmetry.space_group_name_H-M   'P 1'
#
loop_
_entity.id
_entity.type
_entity.pdbx_description
1 polymer ?
#
loop_
_entity_poly.entity_id
_entity_poly.type
_entity_poly.pdbx_seq_one_letter_code
_entity_poly.pdbx_strand_id
1 'polypeptide(L)'
;MRFIATVPRWMRACCVLFLFGAWGAIALAEQPADIRVLIDISGSMQQSDPRNLRRPALDLLVETLPADAKAGVWTFGKYVNMLVPHGDVTPAWRRTARQQSAKINSVAQRTNIGAVLKEANYDADPRRFPKAGQYRRAVILLTDGKVDIDRNAAINQRERQRVLSDILPAYQKAGVTIHSVALSGNADTDLMQTLAEQTGGLFARANDASELHKIFIRLLDQAAASDSLPLTGNRFVVDKAISEFSALVFKKTGADPVVLHSPSGTLLTGAAPRSGVRWLSHDNYDLVTVQSPAAGEWRIEADIDPDSRVTIVSDLRLEVDAL
;
A
#
# COMPACT_ATOMS: atom_id res chain seq x y z
N MET A 1 -54.29 12.11 70.39
CA MET A 1 -55.39 12.01 69.41
C MET A 1 -54.82 11.48 68.10
N ARG A 2 -55.37 10.37 67.61
CA ARG A 2 -54.99 9.75 66.32
C ARG A 2 -55.65 10.55 65.18
N PHE A 3 -54.89 10.87 64.14
CA PHE A 3 -55.43 11.08 62.80
C PHE A 3 -54.64 10.20 61.84
N ILE A 4 -55.34 9.24 61.25
CA ILE A 4 -54.87 8.39 60.16
C ILE A 4 -55.35 9.06 58.87
N ALA A 5 -54.43 9.41 57.98
CA ALA A 5 -54.75 9.75 56.59
C ALA A 5 -53.95 8.82 55.68
N THR A 6 -54.68 7.93 55.01
CA THR A 6 -54.17 6.97 54.01
C THR A 6 -53.91 7.67 52.68
N VAL A 7 -52.70 7.53 52.15
CA VAL A 7 -52.33 7.99 50.80
C VAL A 7 -52.52 6.84 49.80
N PRO A 8 -53.08 7.06 48.58
CA PRO A 8 -53.45 5.98 47.68
C PRO A 8 -52.26 5.41 46.88
N ARG A 9 -52.43 4.16 46.44
CA ARG A 9 -51.39 3.21 46.04
C ARG A 9 -51.07 3.19 44.52
N TRP A 10 -51.17 4.32 43.83
CA TRP A 10 -51.05 4.39 42.35
C TRP A 10 -49.92 5.29 41.82
N MET A 11 -48.84 5.51 42.58
CA MET A 11 -47.64 6.17 42.06
C MET A 11 -46.42 5.24 42.21
N ARG A 12 -46.45 4.13 41.45
CA ARG A 12 -45.29 3.27 41.21
C ARG A 12 -44.70 3.62 39.84
N ALA A 13 -43.38 3.78 39.84
CA ALA A 13 -42.48 3.68 38.70
C ALA A 13 -42.31 4.91 37.78
N CYS A 14 -41.54 5.89 38.25
CA CYS A 14 -40.60 6.64 37.41
C CYS A 14 -39.25 6.74 38.15
N CYS A 15 -38.56 5.61 38.32
CA CYS A 15 -37.13 5.61 38.52
C CYS A 15 -36.49 5.48 37.14
N VAL A 16 -36.17 6.63 36.52
CA VAL A 16 -35.25 6.68 35.38
C VAL A 16 -33.87 6.32 35.93
N LEU A 17 -33.52 5.03 35.89
CA LEU A 17 -32.14 4.61 35.95
C LEU A 17 -31.49 5.02 34.63
N PHE A 18 -30.76 6.13 34.65
CA PHE A 18 -29.71 6.41 33.67
C PHE A 18 -28.60 5.37 33.89
N LEU A 19 -28.77 4.18 33.30
CA LEU A 19 -27.66 3.29 33.01
C LEU A 19 -26.87 3.95 31.88
N PHE A 20 -25.85 4.74 32.24
CA PHE A 20 -24.77 5.08 31.33
C PHE A 20 -24.10 3.77 30.92
N GLY A 21 -24.56 3.19 29.81
CA GLY A 21 -23.83 2.16 29.09
C GLY A 21 -22.56 2.81 28.56
N ALA A 22 -21.45 2.58 29.25
CA ALA A 22 -20.12 2.76 28.65
C ALA A 22 -20.02 1.74 27.51
N TRP A 23 -20.48 2.13 26.32
CA TRP A 23 -20.04 1.50 25.09
C TRP A 23 -18.56 1.86 24.92
N GLY A 24 -17.69 1.04 25.51
CA GLY A 24 -16.29 1.02 25.15
C GLY A 24 -16.24 0.77 23.64
N ALA A 25 -15.73 1.74 22.90
CA ALA A 25 -15.36 1.52 21.51
C ALA A 25 -14.29 0.42 21.52
N ILE A 26 -14.61 -0.75 20.96
CA ILE A 26 -13.61 -1.77 20.69
C ILE A 26 -12.66 -1.14 19.67
N ALA A 27 -11.45 -0.78 20.09
CA ALA A 27 -10.37 -0.49 19.18
C ALA A 27 -10.12 -1.77 18.38
N LEU A 28 -10.55 -1.80 17.11
CA LEU A 28 -10.20 -2.88 16.21
C LEU A 28 -8.68 -2.81 16.01
N ALA A 29 -7.94 -3.74 16.61
CA ALA A 29 -6.52 -3.89 16.35
C ALA A 29 -6.30 -3.94 14.82
N GLU A 30 -5.40 -3.10 14.33
CA GLU A 30 -5.24 -2.94 12.89
C GLU A 30 -4.73 -4.23 12.26
N GLN A 31 -5.43 -4.71 11.24
CA GLN A 31 -5.07 -5.95 10.56
C GLN A 31 -3.81 -5.71 9.71
N PRO A 32 -2.80 -6.58 9.78
CA PRO A 32 -1.62 -6.48 8.92
C PRO A 32 -2.03 -6.51 7.44
N ALA A 33 -1.23 -5.90 6.58
CA ALA A 33 -1.53 -5.84 5.15
C ALA A 33 -1.19 -7.15 4.42
N ASP A 34 -1.96 -7.50 3.39
CA ASP A 34 -1.58 -8.49 2.37
C ASP A 34 -1.72 -7.85 0.99
N ILE A 35 -0.58 -7.54 0.37
CA ILE A 35 -0.50 -6.72 -0.86
C ILE A 35 -0.04 -7.55 -2.05
N ARG A 36 -0.84 -7.54 -3.12
CA ARG A 36 -0.55 -8.30 -4.35
C ARG A 36 -0.39 -7.34 -5.52
N VAL A 37 0.82 -7.24 -6.05
CA VAL A 37 1.12 -6.29 -7.13
C VAL A 37 1.11 -7.01 -8.47
N LEU A 38 0.28 -6.54 -9.40
CA LEU A 38 0.10 -7.13 -10.74
C LEU A 38 0.61 -6.13 -11.77
N ILE A 39 1.68 -6.49 -12.46
CA ILE A 39 2.42 -5.59 -13.33
C ILE A 39 2.33 -6.07 -14.77
N ASP A 40 1.69 -5.28 -15.61
CA ASP A 40 1.65 -5.50 -17.05
C ASP A 40 3.07 -5.37 -17.63
N ILE A 41 3.49 -6.36 -18.42
CA ILE A 41 4.77 -6.41 -19.14
C ILE A 41 4.59 -6.52 -20.66
N SER A 42 3.40 -6.19 -21.16
CA SER A 42 3.06 -6.20 -22.57
C SER A 42 3.90 -5.22 -23.39
N GLY A 43 3.98 -5.45 -24.71
CA GLY A 43 4.79 -4.63 -25.61
C GLY A 43 4.35 -3.17 -25.71
N SER A 44 3.07 -2.84 -25.47
CA SER A 44 2.58 -1.45 -25.45
C SER A 44 3.26 -0.62 -24.37
N MET A 45 3.71 -1.26 -23.29
CA MET A 45 4.45 -0.62 -22.21
C MET A 45 5.76 0.04 -22.67
N GLN A 46 6.32 -0.34 -23.83
CA GLN A 46 7.48 0.37 -24.40
C GLN A 46 7.17 1.83 -24.76
N GLN A 47 5.91 2.12 -25.09
CA GLN A 47 5.44 3.46 -25.45
C GLN A 47 4.84 4.19 -24.25
N SER A 48 4.04 3.49 -23.45
CA SER A 48 3.35 4.06 -22.29
C SER A 48 4.27 4.29 -21.08
N ASP A 49 5.31 3.46 -20.95
CA ASP A 49 6.29 3.52 -19.86
C ASP A 49 7.73 3.35 -20.39
N PRO A 50 8.22 4.31 -21.20
CA PRO A 50 9.51 4.18 -21.89
C PRO A 50 10.71 4.19 -20.93
N ARG A 51 10.53 4.74 -19.71
CA ARG A 51 11.55 4.76 -18.66
C ARG A 51 11.41 3.61 -17.66
N ASN A 52 10.43 2.73 -17.86
CA ASN A 52 10.16 1.58 -16.99
C ASN A 52 9.94 1.96 -15.51
N LEU A 53 9.11 2.96 -15.29
CA LEU A 53 8.70 3.55 -14.02
C LEU A 53 8.05 2.53 -13.07
N ARG A 54 7.58 1.40 -13.61
CA ARG A 54 7.14 0.25 -12.81
C ARG A 54 8.23 -0.28 -11.88
N ARG A 55 9.52 -0.24 -12.27
CA ARG A 55 10.60 -0.77 -11.40
C ARG A 55 10.83 0.12 -10.18
N PRO A 56 11.11 1.44 -10.34
CA PRO A 56 11.28 2.31 -9.18
C PRO A 56 10.05 2.35 -8.28
N ALA A 57 8.85 2.22 -8.85
CA ALA A 57 7.62 2.17 -8.09
C ALA A 57 7.44 0.86 -7.31
N LEU A 58 7.80 -0.28 -7.90
CA LEU A 58 7.81 -1.56 -7.18
C LEU A 58 8.87 -1.57 -6.08
N ASP A 59 10.06 -1.03 -6.34
CA ASP A 59 11.11 -0.92 -5.33
C ASP A 59 10.61 -0.07 -4.15
N LEU A 60 9.99 1.09 -4.41
CA LEU A 60 9.38 1.92 -3.37
C LEU A 60 8.36 1.12 -2.54
N LEU A 61 7.45 0.39 -3.20
CA LEU A 61 6.46 -0.44 -2.52
C LEU A 61 7.12 -1.50 -1.65
N VAL A 62 8.09 -2.25 -2.20
CA VAL A 62 8.81 -3.31 -1.49
C VAL A 62 9.51 -2.79 -0.24
N GLU A 63 9.91 -1.52 -0.20
CA GLU A 63 10.59 -0.93 0.95
C GLU A 63 9.66 -0.31 1.98
N THR A 64 8.49 0.13 1.56
CA THR A 64 7.52 0.84 2.41
C THR A 64 6.51 -0.09 3.08
N LEU A 65 6.36 -1.32 2.58
CA LEU A 65 5.51 -2.32 3.22
C LEU A 65 5.91 -2.55 4.69
N PRO A 66 4.95 -2.67 5.63
CA PRO A 66 5.23 -3.08 7.01
C PRO A 66 5.92 -4.45 7.11
N ALA A 67 6.67 -4.69 8.19
CA ALA A 67 7.40 -5.94 8.38
C ALA A 67 6.51 -7.15 8.72
N ASP A 68 5.31 -6.90 9.25
CA ASP A 68 4.29 -7.90 9.56
C ASP A 68 3.30 -8.14 8.39
N ALA A 69 3.50 -7.44 7.27
CA ALA A 69 2.71 -7.61 6.07
C ALA A 69 3.08 -8.90 5.31
N LYS A 70 2.15 -9.34 4.46
CA LYS A 70 2.41 -10.29 3.37
C LYS A 70 2.42 -9.56 2.03
N ALA A 71 3.23 -10.03 1.09
CA ALA A 71 3.18 -9.52 -0.27
C ALA A 71 3.63 -10.51 -1.32
N GLY A 72 3.19 -10.29 -2.56
CA GLY A 72 3.61 -11.03 -3.74
C GLY A 72 3.55 -10.15 -4.99
N VAL A 73 4.33 -10.51 -6.02
CA VAL A 73 4.39 -9.76 -7.27
C VAL A 73 4.19 -10.70 -8.45
N TRP A 74 3.25 -10.35 -9.32
CA TRP A 74 2.99 -11.04 -10.58
C TRP A 74 3.27 -10.11 -11.74
N THR A 75 3.91 -10.63 -12.77
CA THR A 75 3.99 -10.00 -14.07
C THR A 75 3.07 -10.71 -15.05
N PHE A 76 2.49 -9.98 -15.99
CA PHE A 76 1.60 -10.59 -16.96
C PHE A 76 1.70 -9.95 -18.34
N GLY A 77 1.52 -10.78 -19.35
CA GLY A 77 1.16 -10.39 -20.71
C GLY A 77 0.16 -11.42 -21.22
N LYS A 78 0.53 -12.23 -22.21
CA LYS A 78 -0.24 -13.43 -22.62
C LYS A 78 -0.35 -14.45 -21.48
N TYR A 79 0.76 -14.67 -20.79
CA TYR A 79 0.89 -15.58 -19.65
C TYR A 79 1.17 -14.79 -18.38
N VAL A 80 0.84 -15.40 -17.25
CA VAL A 80 1.11 -14.87 -15.91
C VAL A 80 2.37 -15.53 -15.37
N ASN A 81 3.20 -14.76 -14.69
CA ASN A 81 4.37 -15.24 -13.99
C ASN A 81 4.42 -14.65 -12.59
N MET A 82 4.56 -15.50 -11.58
CA MET A 82 4.83 -15.07 -10.21
C MET A 82 6.30 -14.64 -10.11
N LEU A 83 6.54 -13.34 -10.24
CA LEU A 83 7.88 -12.75 -10.25
C LEU A 83 8.52 -12.81 -8.85
N VAL A 84 7.71 -12.54 -7.82
CA VAL A 84 8.12 -12.64 -6.42
C VAL A 84 7.09 -13.51 -5.71
N PRO A 85 7.51 -14.65 -5.10
CA PRO A 85 6.60 -15.50 -4.37
C PRO A 85 5.84 -14.75 -3.27
N HIS A 86 4.55 -15.04 -3.16
CA HIS A 86 3.72 -14.50 -2.08
C HIS A 86 4.18 -15.07 -0.73
N GLY A 87 4.38 -14.19 0.26
CA GLY A 87 4.85 -14.59 1.59
C GLY A 87 5.04 -13.42 2.53
N ASP A 88 5.60 -13.69 3.71
CA ASP A 88 5.90 -12.67 4.72
C ASP A 88 7.01 -11.72 4.24
N VAL A 89 6.83 -10.42 4.50
CA VAL A 89 7.74 -9.35 4.07
C VAL A 89 8.98 -9.28 4.98
N THR A 90 9.81 -10.32 4.87
CA THR A 90 11.09 -10.44 5.58
C THR A 90 12.21 -9.66 4.87
N PRO A 91 13.35 -9.38 5.53
CA PRO A 91 14.53 -8.83 4.86
C PRO A 91 15.02 -9.67 3.68
N ALA A 92 14.87 -11.00 3.74
CA ALA A 92 15.19 -11.89 2.63
C ALA A 92 14.21 -11.71 1.46
N TRP A 93 12.91 -11.64 1.76
CA TRP A 93 11.88 -11.38 0.75
C TRP A 93 12.12 -10.05 0.03
N ARG A 94 12.42 -8.95 0.77
CA ARG A 94 12.72 -7.64 0.17
C ARG A 94 13.94 -7.69 -0.75
N ARG A 95 15.01 -8.39 -0.35
CA ARG A 95 16.19 -8.59 -1.22
C ARG A 95 15.82 -9.32 -2.51
N THR A 96 15.04 -10.39 -2.43
CA THR A 96 14.55 -11.11 -3.61
C THR A 96 13.69 -10.21 -4.48
N ALA A 97 12.74 -9.47 -3.90
CA ALA A 97 11.85 -8.60 -4.64
C ALA A 97 12.60 -7.53 -5.44
N ARG A 98 13.61 -6.86 -4.84
CA ARG A 98 14.50 -5.93 -5.54
C ARG A 98 15.30 -6.57 -6.69
N GLN A 99 15.82 -7.78 -6.49
CA GLN A 99 16.55 -8.48 -7.55
C GLN A 99 15.64 -8.85 -8.73
N GLN A 100 14.36 -9.15 -8.45
CA GLN A 100 13.38 -9.51 -9.47
C GLN A 100 12.76 -8.28 -10.14
N SER A 101 12.60 -7.14 -9.45
CA SER A 101 12.12 -5.89 -10.03
C SER A 101 13.00 -5.45 -11.21
N ALA A 102 14.32 -5.63 -11.10
CA ALA A 102 15.28 -5.38 -12.16
C ALA A 102 15.04 -6.20 -13.44
N LYS A 103 14.28 -7.30 -13.38
CA LYS A 103 13.94 -8.14 -14.53
C LYS A 103 12.65 -7.72 -15.24
N ILE A 104 11.85 -6.81 -14.66
CA ILE A 104 10.62 -6.32 -15.29
C ILE A 104 10.98 -5.59 -16.58
N ASN A 105 10.44 -6.03 -17.71
CA ASN A 105 10.69 -5.44 -19.02
C ASN A 105 9.37 -5.44 -19.83
N SER A 106 9.39 -4.90 -21.04
CA SER A 106 8.19 -4.75 -21.89
C SER A 106 8.28 -5.65 -23.12
N VAL A 107 8.41 -6.97 -22.89
CA VAL A 107 8.65 -7.96 -23.96
C VAL A 107 7.49 -8.91 -24.21
N ALA A 108 6.50 -8.93 -23.32
CA ALA A 108 5.40 -9.86 -23.48
C ALA A 108 4.46 -9.41 -24.60
N GLN A 109 3.88 -10.37 -25.30
CA GLN A 109 2.73 -10.08 -26.15
C GLN A 109 1.47 -10.07 -25.29
N ARG A 110 0.44 -9.31 -25.70
CA ARG A 110 -0.91 -9.37 -25.12
C ARG A 110 -1.00 -8.89 -23.67
N THR A 111 -2.24 -8.70 -23.20
CA THR A 111 -2.57 -8.14 -21.89
C THR A 111 -3.71 -8.95 -21.28
N ASN A 112 -3.36 -10.02 -20.56
CA ASN A 112 -4.32 -10.96 -19.98
C ASN A 112 -4.67 -10.61 -18.52
N ILE A 113 -5.43 -9.52 -18.35
CA ILE A 113 -5.86 -9.02 -17.03
C ILE A 113 -6.67 -10.08 -16.27
N GLY A 114 -7.53 -10.82 -16.95
CA GLY A 114 -8.37 -11.82 -16.29
C GLY A 114 -7.60 -13.05 -15.81
N ALA A 115 -6.53 -13.46 -16.49
CA ALA A 115 -5.66 -14.53 -15.98
C ALA A 115 -4.89 -14.07 -14.74
N VAL A 116 -4.28 -12.87 -14.76
CA VAL A 116 -3.47 -12.40 -13.62
C VAL A 116 -4.32 -12.16 -12.38
N LEU A 117 -5.53 -11.60 -12.53
CA LEU A 117 -6.46 -11.45 -11.42
C LEU A 117 -6.91 -12.81 -10.89
N LYS A 118 -7.14 -13.80 -11.75
CA LYS A 118 -7.50 -15.15 -11.30
C LYS A 118 -6.37 -15.81 -10.51
N GLU A 119 -5.13 -15.71 -11.00
CA GLU A 119 -3.97 -16.33 -10.35
C GLU A 119 -3.55 -15.60 -9.06
N ALA A 120 -3.68 -14.27 -9.03
CA ALA A 120 -3.40 -13.46 -7.85
C ALA A 120 -4.50 -13.57 -6.78
N ASN A 121 -5.69 -14.07 -7.13
CA ASN A 121 -6.70 -14.46 -6.15
C ASN A 121 -6.36 -15.80 -5.47
N TYR A 122 -5.11 -15.92 -5.02
CA TYR A 122 -4.48 -17.11 -4.45
C TYR A 122 -5.26 -17.67 -3.25
N ASP A 123 -5.93 -16.79 -2.48
CA ASP A 123 -6.77 -17.12 -1.32
C ASP A 123 -8.15 -17.68 -1.66
N ALA A 124 -8.56 -17.69 -2.94
CA ALA A 124 -9.87 -18.21 -3.32
C ALA A 124 -10.00 -19.72 -3.03
N ASP A 125 -8.90 -20.41 -2.73
CA ASP A 125 -8.90 -21.77 -2.18
C ASP A 125 -8.87 -21.74 -0.64
N PRO A 126 -10.03 -21.82 0.04
CA PRO A 126 -10.11 -21.83 1.50
C PRO A 126 -9.45 -23.04 2.15
N ARG A 127 -9.06 -24.07 1.37
CA ARG A 127 -8.28 -25.22 1.88
C ARG A 127 -6.79 -24.92 2.01
N ARG A 128 -6.27 -23.97 1.22
CA ARG A 128 -4.87 -23.53 1.27
C ARG A 128 -4.68 -22.30 2.16
N PHE A 129 -5.68 -21.41 2.25
CA PHE A 129 -5.57 -20.15 3.01
C PHE A 129 -6.79 -19.92 3.91
N PRO A 130 -6.87 -20.64 5.05
CA PRO A 130 -8.02 -20.55 5.95
C PRO A 130 -7.95 -19.27 6.80
N LYS A 131 -8.68 -18.23 6.36
CA LYS A 131 -9.47 -17.24 7.13
C LYS A 131 -9.46 -15.87 6.42
N ALA A 132 -10.59 -15.52 5.81
CA ALA A 132 -10.90 -14.12 5.54
C ALA A 132 -10.96 -13.35 6.87
N GLY A 133 -10.29 -12.20 6.95
CA GLY A 133 -10.38 -11.28 8.10
C GLY A 133 -9.19 -11.25 9.07
N GLN A 134 -8.03 -11.84 8.72
CA GLN A 134 -6.78 -11.61 9.47
C GLN A 134 -5.91 -10.50 8.87
N TYR A 135 -6.05 -10.25 7.57
CA TYR A 135 -5.26 -9.28 6.82
C TYR A 135 -6.16 -8.32 6.05
N ARG A 136 -5.76 -7.04 6.00
CA ARG A 136 -6.28 -6.08 5.04
C ARG A 136 -5.69 -6.40 3.67
N ARG A 137 -6.50 -7.02 2.80
CA ARG A 137 -6.04 -7.54 1.51
C ARG A 137 -6.29 -6.56 0.39
N ALA A 138 -5.24 -6.25 -0.36
CA ALA A 138 -5.32 -5.38 -1.51
C ALA A 138 -4.55 -5.94 -2.71
N VAL A 139 -5.11 -5.77 -3.90
CA VAL A 139 -4.44 -5.95 -5.18
C VAL A 139 -4.12 -4.57 -5.74
N ILE A 140 -2.93 -4.39 -6.29
CA ILE A 140 -2.56 -3.20 -7.05
C ILE A 140 -2.29 -3.63 -8.48
N LEU A 141 -3.19 -3.26 -9.40
CA LEU A 141 -3.11 -3.57 -10.83
C LEU A 141 -2.52 -2.40 -11.61
N LEU A 142 -1.41 -2.63 -12.32
CA LEU A 142 -0.78 -1.67 -13.20
C LEU A 142 -0.86 -2.16 -14.64
N THR A 143 -1.48 -1.38 -15.52
CA THR A 143 -1.57 -1.70 -16.94
C THR A 143 -1.74 -0.42 -17.78
N ASP A 144 -1.28 -0.48 -19.02
CA ASP A 144 -1.49 0.56 -20.02
C ASP A 144 -2.53 0.18 -21.08
N GLY A 145 -3.12 -1.02 -20.96
CA GLY A 145 -3.82 -1.69 -22.03
C GLY A 145 -5.24 -2.09 -21.68
N LYS A 146 -5.91 -2.65 -22.69
CA LYS A 146 -7.23 -3.28 -22.55
C LYS A 146 -7.04 -4.78 -22.34
N VAL A 147 -8.12 -5.47 -21.97
CA VAL A 147 -8.14 -6.94 -22.06
C VAL A 147 -7.85 -7.33 -23.50
N ASP A 148 -6.68 -7.94 -23.72
CA ASP A 148 -6.23 -8.38 -25.03
C ASP A 148 -5.61 -9.76 -24.90
N ILE A 149 -6.38 -10.82 -25.16
CA ILE A 149 -5.94 -12.21 -25.06
C ILE A 149 -5.87 -12.90 -26.43
N ASP A 150 -6.53 -12.34 -27.45
CA ASP A 150 -6.62 -12.90 -28.80
C ASP A 150 -6.64 -11.79 -29.87
N ARG A 151 -6.49 -12.14 -31.15
CA ARG A 151 -6.68 -11.18 -32.28
C ARG A 151 -8.16 -10.85 -32.47
N ASN A 152 -9.05 -11.75 -32.07
CA ASN A 152 -10.48 -11.59 -32.21
C ASN A 152 -11.04 -10.73 -31.07
N ALA A 153 -11.56 -9.55 -31.42
CA ALA A 153 -12.17 -8.61 -30.48
C ALA A 153 -13.34 -9.24 -29.69
N ALA A 154 -14.09 -10.19 -30.26
CA ALA A 154 -15.17 -10.86 -29.55
C ALA A 154 -14.66 -11.80 -28.43
N ILE A 155 -13.47 -12.39 -28.59
CA ILE A 155 -12.82 -13.17 -27.52
C ILE A 155 -12.39 -12.24 -26.40
N ASN A 156 -11.76 -11.10 -26.74
CA ASN A 156 -11.35 -10.09 -25.77
C ASN A 156 -12.55 -9.52 -25.00
N GLN A 157 -13.66 -9.24 -25.69
CA GLN A 157 -14.88 -8.78 -25.05
C GLN A 157 -15.48 -9.82 -24.11
N ARG A 158 -15.49 -11.11 -24.49
CA ARG A 158 -15.96 -12.18 -23.58
C ARG A 158 -15.08 -12.30 -22.34
N GLU A 159 -13.76 -12.17 -22.49
CA GLU A 159 -12.85 -12.19 -21.34
C GLU A 159 -13.07 -10.97 -20.44
N ARG A 160 -13.25 -9.79 -21.02
CA ARG A 160 -13.63 -8.58 -20.26
C ARG A 160 -14.94 -8.79 -19.48
N GLN A 161 -15.94 -9.40 -20.10
CA GLN A 161 -17.19 -9.73 -19.41
C GLN A 161 -16.97 -10.76 -18.31
N ARG A 162 -16.15 -11.79 -18.53
CA ARG A 162 -15.78 -12.79 -17.50
C ARG A 162 -15.08 -12.15 -16.30
N VAL A 163 -14.23 -11.14 -16.52
CA VAL A 163 -13.61 -10.37 -15.44
C VAL A 163 -14.68 -9.71 -14.57
N LEU A 164 -15.71 -9.11 -15.17
CA LEU A 164 -16.79 -8.44 -14.46
C LEU A 164 -17.80 -9.41 -13.84
N SER A 165 -18.15 -10.50 -14.51
CA SER A 165 -19.22 -11.43 -14.08
C SER A 165 -18.74 -12.47 -13.08
N ASP A 166 -17.46 -12.87 -13.14
CA ASP A 166 -16.95 -14.01 -12.38
C ASP A 166 -15.83 -13.60 -11.42
N ILE A 167 -14.82 -12.88 -11.93
CA ILE A 167 -13.62 -12.55 -11.14
C ILE A 167 -13.91 -11.47 -10.11
N LEU A 168 -14.52 -10.35 -10.53
CA LEU A 168 -14.83 -9.24 -9.64
C LEU A 168 -15.71 -9.68 -8.44
N PRO A 169 -16.80 -10.44 -8.63
CA PRO A 169 -17.58 -10.96 -7.50
C PRO A 169 -16.78 -11.88 -6.57
N ALA A 170 -15.81 -12.64 -7.09
CA ALA A 170 -14.93 -13.46 -6.26
C ALA A 170 -14.03 -12.61 -5.36
N TYR A 171 -13.52 -11.47 -5.86
CA TYR A 171 -12.77 -10.50 -5.07
C TYR A 171 -13.64 -9.82 -4.00
N GLN A 172 -14.86 -9.42 -4.36
CA GLN A 172 -15.82 -8.84 -3.42
C GLN A 172 -16.18 -9.82 -2.30
N LYS A 173 -16.50 -11.07 -2.65
CA LYS A 173 -16.81 -12.13 -1.67
C LYS A 173 -15.62 -12.44 -0.77
N ALA A 174 -14.40 -12.37 -1.33
CA ALA A 174 -13.19 -12.55 -0.57
C ALA A 174 -12.88 -11.33 0.32
N GLY A 175 -13.51 -10.17 0.14
CA GLY A 175 -13.18 -8.94 0.87
C GLY A 175 -11.78 -8.42 0.53
N VAL A 176 -11.40 -8.52 -0.75
CA VAL A 176 -10.11 -8.05 -1.27
C VAL A 176 -10.33 -6.79 -2.11
N THR A 177 -9.66 -5.72 -1.75
CA THR A 177 -9.72 -4.43 -2.46
C THR A 177 -8.85 -4.48 -3.71
N ILE A 178 -9.30 -3.95 -4.84
CA ILE A 178 -8.49 -3.79 -6.05
C ILE A 178 -8.24 -2.31 -6.25
N HIS A 179 -6.98 -1.89 -6.23
CA HIS A 179 -6.55 -0.60 -6.74
C HIS A 179 -6.05 -0.78 -8.16
N SER A 180 -6.34 0.17 -9.04
CA SER A 180 -5.96 0.09 -10.44
C SER A 180 -5.32 1.39 -10.91
N VAL A 181 -4.18 1.27 -11.60
CA VAL A 181 -3.39 2.39 -12.09
C VAL A 181 -3.21 2.26 -13.59
N ALA A 182 -3.86 3.15 -14.34
CA ALA A 182 -3.73 3.25 -15.78
C ALA A 182 -2.48 4.07 -16.13
N LEU A 183 -1.55 3.48 -16.89
CA LEU A 183 -0.30 4.12 -17.31
C LEU A 183 -0.39 4.84 -18.67
N SER A 184 -1.55 4.81 -19.32
CA SER A 184 -1.74 5.48 -20.61
C SER A 184 -3.19 5.89 -20.85
N GLY A 185 -3.38 6.75 -21.86
CA GLY A 185 -4.68 7.08 -22.46
C GLY A 185 -5.46 5.87 -22.98
N ASN A 186 -4.76 4.81 -23.39
CA ASN A 186 -5.30 3.69 -24.15
C ASN A 186 -5.85 2.55 -23.28
N ALA A 187 -5.63 2.61 -21.96
CA ALA A 187 -6.13 1.62 -21.01
C ALA A 187 -7.67 1.55 -21.01
N ASP A 188 -8.22 0.40 -20.66
CA ASP A 188 -9.66 0.23 -20.44
C ASP A 188 -10.05 0.83 -19.08
N THR A 189 -10.14 2.16 -19.03
CA THR A 189 -10.39 2.88 -17.78
C THR A 189 -11.73 2.53 -17.17
N ASP A 190 -12.74 2.23 -17.99
CA ASP A 190 -14.06 1.82 -17.49
C ASP A 190 -13.97 0.51 -16.72
N LEU A 191 -13.25 -0.49 -17.25
CA LEU A 191 -13.01 -1.76 -16.55
C LEU A 191 -12.23 -1.51 -15.25
N MET A 192 -11.14 -0.75 -15.33
CA MET A 192 -10.24 -0.52 -14.20
C MET A 192 -10.92 0.25 -13.07
N GLN A 193 -11.68 1.29 -13.42
CA GLN A 193 -12.49 2.07 -12.49
C GLN A 193 -13.59 1.21 -11.86
N THR A 194 -14.29 0.41 -12.67
CA THR A 194 -15.29 -0.54 -12.15
C THR A 194 -14.68 -1.52 -11.15
N LEU A 195 -13.53 -2.13 -11.47
CA LEU A 195 -12.83 -3.05 -10.57
C LEU A 195 -12.48 -2.38 -9.23
N ALA A 196 -12.00 -1.14 -9.29
CA ALA A 196 -11.61 -0.41 -8.10
C ALA A 196 -12.83 0.00 -7.25
N GLU A 197 -13.77 0.73 -7.82
CA GLU A 197 -14.93 1.24 -7.09
C GLU A 197 -15.77 0.11 -6.48
N GLN A 198 -16.00 -0.97 -7.23
CA GLN A 198 -16.81 -2.10 -6.77
C GLN A 198 -16.13 -2.95 -5.68
N THR A 199 -14.83 -2.78 -5.46
CA THR A 199 -14.07 -3.43 -4.37
C THR A 199 -13.63 -2.45 -3.29
N GLY A 200 -14.05 -1.18 -3.36
CA GLY A 200 -13.67 -0.12 -2.41
C GLY A 200 -12.24 0.39 -2.56
N GLY A 201 -11.62 0.16 -3.71
CA GLY A 201 -10.27 0.60 -4.04
C GLY A 201 -10.23 1.93 -4.78
N LEU A 202 -9.02 2.31 -5.19
CA LEU A 202 -8.74 3.56 -5.90
C LEU A 202 -8.42 3.26 -7.35
N PHE A 203 -9.06 4.00 -8.24
CA PHE A 203 -8.63 4.13 -9.62
C PHE A 203 -7.79 5.40 -9.77
N ALA A 204 -6.65 5.27 -10.44
CA ALA A 204 -5.81 6.41 -10.78
C ALA A 204 -5.26 6.29 -12.19
N ARG A 205 -4.97 7.43 -12.80
CA ARG A 205 -4.23 7.52 -14.05
C ARG A 205 -2.89 8.20 -13.75
N ALA A 206 -1.80 7.62 -14.24
CA ALA A 206 -0.48 8.21 -14.16
C ALA A 206 0.01 8.51 -15.58
N ASN A 207 0.35 9.77 -15.84
CA ASN A 207 0.91 10.21 -17.12
C ASN A 207 2.44 10.21 -17.10
N ASP A 208 3.04 10.28 -15.90
CA ASP A 208 4.49 10.30 -15.72
C ASP A 208 4.95 9.59 -14.43
N ALA A 209 6.28 9.60 -14.26
CA ALA A 209 6.97 9.04 -13.11
C ALA A 209 6.47 9.61 -11.79
N SER A 210 6.44 10.93 -11.67
CA SER A 210 6.13 11.62 -10.43
C SER A 210 4.71 11.31 -9.98
N GLU A 211 3.74 11.32 -10.91
CA GLU A 211 2.36 10.95 -10.63
C GLU A 211 2.23 9.49 -10.19
N LEU A 212 2.92 8.56 -10.85
CA LEU A 212 2.85 7.14 -10.52
C LEU A 212 3.28 6.88 -9.07
N HIS A 213 4.40 7.46 -8.62
CA HIS A 213 4.89 7.25 -7.25
C HIS A 213 3.93 7.84 -6.20
N LYS A 214 3.39 9.05 -6.44
CA LYS A 214 2.40 9.67 -5.56
C LYS A 214 1.12 8.83 -5.46
N ILE A 215 0.70 8.23 -6.58
CA ILE A 215 -0.41 7.26 -6.59
C ILE A 215 -0.07 6.08 -5.69
N PHE A 216 1.07 5.41 -5.89
CA PHE A 216 1.46 4.26 -5.08
C PHE A 216 1.49 4.53 -3.58
N ILE A 217 2.02 5.67 -3.18
CA ILE A 217 2.06 6.05 -1.78
C ILE A 217 0.64 6.23 -1.20
N ARG A 218 -0.27 6.88 -1.94
CA ARG A 218 -1.68 6.97 -1.54
C ARG A 218 -2.36 5.59 -1.48
N LEU A 219 -2.02 4.69 -2.41
CA LEU A 219 -2.53 3.31 -2.38
C LEU A 219 -2.03 2.56 -1.14
N LEU A 220 -0.77 2.75 -0.77
CA LEU A 220 -0.20 2.16 0.44
C LEU A 220 -0.84 2.74 1.69
N ASP A 221 -1.06 4.05 1.79
CA ASP A 221 -1.74 4.66 2.93
C ASP A 221 -3.13 4.06 3.19
N GLN A 222 -3.84 3.69 2.12
CA GLN A 222 -5.13 3.02 2.24
C GLN A 222 -4.99 1.52 2.56
N ALA A 223 -3.98 0.86 1.99
CA ALA A 223 -3.84 -0.58 2.03
C ALA A 223 -3.04 -1.11 3.24
N ALA A 224 -2.16 -0.29 3.81
CA ALA A 224 -1.26 -0.63 4.91
C ALA A 224 -1.06 0.61 5.80
N ALA A 225 -1.43 0.51 7.07
CA ALA A 225 -1.09 1.55 8.02
C ALA A 225 0.39 1.46 8.40
N SER A 226 1.00 2.62 8.56
CA SER A 226 2.36 2.77 9.07
C SER A 226 2.42 4.00 9.95
N ASP A 227 3.05 3.88 11.11
CA ASP A 227 3.33 5.02 11.96
C ASP A 227 4.28 5.98 11.26
N SER A 228 4.04 7.28 11.42
CA SER A 228 4.85 8.33 10.80
C SER A 228 5.16 9.47 11.76
N LEU A 229 6.28 10.13 11.52
CA LEU A 229 6.69 11.33 12.25
C LEU A 229 6.30 12.58 11.44
N PRO A 230 5.83 13.64 12.11
CA PRO A 230 5.56 14.90 11.44
C PRO A 230 6.86 15.49 10.90
N LEU A 231 6.83 15.89 9.62
CA LEU A 231 7.94 16.54 8.93
C LEU A 231 7.63 18.04 8.78
N THR A 232 8.27 18.88 9.58
CA THR A 232 8.05 20.35 9.57
C THR A 232 9.35 21.07 9.28
N GLY A 233 9.39 21.91 8.23
CA GLY A 233 10.60 22.61 7.84
C GLY A 233 11.79 21.66 7.59
N ASN A 234 11.50 20.50 7.00
CA ASN A 234 12.44 19.41 6.74
C ASN A 234 13.10 18.82 8.00
N ARG A 235 12.45 18.95 9.16
CA ARG A 235 12.91 18.40 10.44
C ARG A 235 11.89 17.45 11.01
N PHE A 236 12.38 16.45 11.72
CA PHE A 236 11.58 15.47 12.45
C PHE A 236 12.33 15.02 13.71
N VAL A 237 11.60 14.60 14.73
CA VAL A 237 12.17 14.22 16.04
C VAL A 237 12.03 12.72 16.24
N VAL A 238 13.14 12.06 16.52
CA VAL A 238 13.21 10.61 16.79
C VAL A 238 13.34 10.38 18.29
N ASP A 239 12.47 9.55 18.86
CA ASP A 239 12.55 9.08 20.24
C ASP A 239 13.39 7.79 20.36
N LYS A 240 13.85 7.48 21.59
CA LYS A 240 14.60 6.27 21.91
C LYS A 240 13.82 4.97 21.68
N ALA A 241 12.49 5.03 21.68
CA ALA A 241 11.59 3.92 21.38
C ALA A 241 11.65 3.44 19.92
N ILE A 242 12.15 4.28 19.01
CA ILE A 242 12.16 4.01 17.58
C ILE A 242 13.36 3.12 17.26
N SER A 243 13.09 1.91 16.77
CA SER A 243 14.11 0.94 16.37
C SER A 243 14.57 1.15 14.93
N GLU A 244 13.73 1.74 14.07
CA GLU A 244 14.06 2.09 12.70
C GLU A 244 13.20 3.27 12.23
N PHE A 245 13.76 4.16 11.39
CA PHE A 245 12.94 5.05 10.57
C PHE A 245 13.30 4.94 9.09
N SER A 246 12.32 5.23 8.24
CA SER A 246 12.51 5.38 6.80
C SER A 246 12.02 6.76 6.35
N ALA A 247 12.94 7.60 5.86
CA ALA A 247 12.64 8.90 5.27
C ALA A 247 12.48 8.74 3.76
N LEU A 248 11.25 8.91 3.26
CA LEU A 248 10.95 8.99 1.83
C LEU A 248 10.94 10.47 1.43
N VAL A 249 11.93 10.85 0.63
CA VAL A 249 12.16 12.24 0.21
C VAL A 249 11.93 12.33 -1.30
N PHE A 250 10.81 12.92 -1.69
CA PHE A 250 10.54 13.22 -3.08
C PHE A 250 11.29 14.47 -3.50
N LYS A 251 11.94 14.41 -4.67
CA LYS A 251 12.78 15.47 -5.21
C LYS A 251 12.48 15.68 -6.69
N LYS A 252 12.70 16.90 -7.18
CA LYS A 252 12.62 17.19 -8.61
C LYS A 252 13.75 16.47 -9.35
N THR A 253 13.48 16.01 -10.56
CA THR A 253 14.51 15.43 -11.42
C THR A 253 15.66 16.40 -11.61
N GLY A 254 16.88 15.95 -11.30
CA GLY A 254 18.09 16.78 -11.39
C GLY A 254 18.32 17.72 -10.19
N ALA A 255 17.54 17.58 -9.11
CA ALA A 255 17.83 18.25 -7.84
C ALA A 255 19.12 17.71 -7.20
N ASP A 256 19.70 18.51 -6.30
CA ASP A 256 20.87 18.11 -5.53
C ASP A 256 20.60 16.83 -4.71
N PRO A 257 21.63 15.99 -4.46
CA PRO A 257 21.48 14.79 -3.65
C PRO A 257 20.96 15.12 -2.26
N VAL A 258 20.04 14.29 -1.74
CA VAL A 258 19.52 14.47 -0.38
C VAL A 258 20.65 14.24 0.62
N VAL A 259 20.78 15.14 1.59
CA VAL A 259 21.70 14.98 2.74
C VAL A 259 20.88 14.90 4.01
N LEU A 260 21.17 13.90 4.83
CA LEU A 260 20.49 13.69 6.11
C LEU A 260 21.44 14.03 7.26
N HIS A 261 21.02 14.97 8.10
CA HIS A 261 21.75 15.44 9.28
C HIS A 261 21.21 14.72 10.51
N SER A 262 22.09 14.00 11.20
CA SER A 262 21.78 13.40 12.50
C SER A 262 21.78 14.44 13.64
N PRO A 263 21.21 14.11 14.81
CA PRO A 263 21.23 14.98 15.99
C PRO A 263 22.64 15.36 16.47
N SER A 264 23.65 14.53 16.18
CA SER A 264 25.05 14.80 16.51
C SER A 264 25.76 15.69 15.48
N GLY A 265 25.08 16.10 14.41
CA GLY A 265 25.65 16.85 13.29
C GLY A 265 26.35 15.98 12.24
N THR A 266 26.34 14.65 12.39
CA THR A 266 26.89 13.75 11.36
C THR A 266 26.05 13.85 10.08
N LEU A 267 26.73 14.04 8.95
CA LEU A 267 26.14 14.06 7.61
C LEU A 267 26.08 12.65 7.02
N LEU A 268 24.89 12.20 6.64
CA LEU A 268 24.65 10.96 5.89
C LEU A 268 24.28 11.29 4.43
N THR A 269 24.88 10.58 3.49
CA THR A 269 24.59 10.71 2.05
C THR A 269 24.56 9.34 1.39
N GLY A 270 23.84 9.20 0.28
CA GLY A 270 23.79 7.95 -0.49
C GLY A 270 25.13 7.51 -1.09
N ALA A 271 26.09 8.44 -1.26
CA ALA A 271 27.41 8.15 -1.81
C ALA A 271 28.39 7.55 -0.78
N ALA A 272 28.09 7.65 0.52
CA ALA A 272 28.94 7.20 1.60
C ALA A 272 28.25 6.10 2.43
N PRO A 273 28.46 4.81 2.10
CA PRO A 273 27.86 3.70 2.83
C PRO A 273 28.20 3.76 4.32
N ARG A 274 27.21 3.54 5.18
CA ARG A 274 27.39 3.39 6.63
C ARG A 274 26.63 2.18 7.15
N SER A 275 27.17 1.54 8.18
CA SER A 275 26.48 0.45 8.87
C SER A 275 25.16 0.95 9.45
N GLY A 276 24.09 0.16 9.31
CA GLY A 276 22.75 0.52 9.78
C GLY A 276 22.05 1.61 8.95
N VAL A 277 22.68 2.14 7.90
CA VAL A 277 22.05 3.09 6.97
C VAL A 277 21.95 2.45 5.60
N ARG A 278 20.73 2.42 5.06
CA ARG A 278 20.45 1.97 3.72
C ARG A 278 19.85 3.10 2.92
N TRP A 279 20.39 3.31 1.74
CA TRP A 279 19.98 4.39 0.84
C TRP A 279 19.57 3.79 -0.50
N LEU A 280 18.32 4.03 -0.90
CA LEU A 280 17.84 3.77 -2.24
C LEU A 280 17.61 5.13 -2.92
N SER A 281 18.25 5.33 -4.07
CA SER A 281 18.14 6.58 -4.83
C SER A 281 17.58 6.31 -6.22
N HIS A 282 16.55 7.07 -6.58
CA HIS A 282 16.00 7.15 -7.93
C HIS A 282 15.94 8.63 -8.35
N ASP A 283 15.68 8.87 -9.64
CA ASP A 283 15.69 10.22 -10.22
C ASP A 283 14.78 11.22 -9.48
N ASN A 284 13.68 10.74 -8.92
CA ASN A 284 12.60 11.55 -8.34
C ASN A 284 12.35 11.30 -6.85
N TYR A 285 13.08 10.38 -6.21
CA TYR A 285 13.00 10.18 -4.76
C TYR A 285 14.27 9.54 -4.20
N ASP A 286 14.54 9.82 -2.94
CA ASP A 286 15.45 9.05 -2.11
C ASP A 286 14.68 8.39 -0.96
N LEU A 287 14.99 7.14 -0.69
CA LEU A 287 14.48 6.43 0.48
C LEU A 287 15.65 6.05 1.38
N VAL A 288 15.66 6.65 2.57
CA VAL A 288 16.74 6.48 3.55
C VAL A 288 16.20 5.73 4.75
N THR A 289 16.64 4.50 4.94
CA THR A 289 16.33 3.69 6.13
C THR A 289 17.50 3.73 7.10
N VAL A 290 17.23 4.12 8.35
CA VAL A 290 18.22 4.18 9.43
C VAL A 290 17.79 3.26 10.57
N GLN A 291 18.62 2.28 10.86
CA GLN A 291 18.43 1.32 11.96
C GLN A 291 19.08 1.84 13.24
N SER A 292 18.43 1.60 14.37
CA SER A 292 18.84 2.08 15.69
C SER A 292 19.23 3.57 15.66
N PRO A 293 18.34 4.47 15.18
CA PRO A 293 18.66 5.87 15.00
C PRO A 293 18.96 6.55 16.35
N ALA A 294 19.88 7.52 16.33
CA ALA A 294 20.08 8.37 17.49
C ALA A 294 18.82 9.20 17.78
N ALA A 295 18.40 9.22 19.05
CA ALA A 295 17.30 10.06 19.49
C ALA A 295 17.66 11.55 19.40
N GLY A 296 16.68 12.37 19.03
CA GLY A 296 16.85 13.82 18.84
C GLY A 296 16.29 14.31 17.52
N GLU A 297 16.59 15.57 17.19
CA GLU A 297 16.16 16.21 15.95
C GLU A 297 17.04 15.79 14.78
N TRP A 298 16.41 15.29 13.73
CA TRP A 298 17.01 15.02 12.43
C TRP A 298 16.58 16.07 11.43
N ARG A 299 17.44 16.38 10.45
CA ARG A 299 17.16 17.36 9.39
C ARG A 299 17.49 16.81 8.00
N ILE A 300 16.58 17.03 7.06
CA ILE A 300 16.74 16.72 5.65
C ILE A 300 17.15 18.00 4.91
N GLU A 301 18.30 17.97 4.26
CA GLU A 301 18.77 19.03 3.36
C GLU A 301 18.47 18.62 1.92
N ALA A 302 17.35 19.14 1.40
CA ALA A 302 16.87 19.02 0.02
C ALA A 302 15.66 19.95 -0.20
N ASP A 303 15.35 20.28 -1.46
CA ASP A 303 14.05 20.85 -1.86
C ASP A 303 13.02 19.71 -1.91
N ILE A 304 12.30 19.49 -0.81
CA ILE A 304 11.40 18.34 -0.65
C ILE A 304 9.99 18.66 -1.15
N ASP A 305 9.35 17.67 -1.79
CA ASP A 305 7.92 17.74 -2.07
C ASP A 305 7.10 17.57 -0.77
N PRO A 306 5.93 18.24 -0.61
CA PRO A 306 5.04 18.07 0.53
C PRO A 306 4.58 16.63 0.79
N ASP A 307 4.60 15.76 -0.22
CA ASP A 307 4.25 14.34 -0.09
C ASP A 307 5.37 13.51 0.58
N SER A 308 6.54 14.12 0.85
CA SER A 308 7.66 13.49 1.56
C SER A 308 7.28 13.19 3.00
N ARG A 309 7.80 12.08 3.54
CA ARG A 309 7.36 11.56 4.83
C ARG A 309 8.46 10.78 5.54
N VAL A 310 8.27 10.60 6.84
CA VAL A 310 9.12 9.74 7.67
C VAL A 310 8.25 8.70 8.33
N THR A 311 8.44 7.43 7.99
CA THR A 311 7.77 6.30 8.65
C THR A 311 8.69 5.66 9.68
N ILE A 312 8.11 5.01 10.69
CA ILE A 312 8.86 4.43 11.80
C ILE A 312 8.47 2.99 12.08
N VAL A 313 9.42 2.26 12.65
CA VAL A 313 9.19 1.00 13.36
C VAL A 313 9.57 1.25 14.82
N SER A 314 8.67 0.92 15.73
CA SER A 314 8.91 1.01 17.17
C SER A 314 8.45 -0.26 17.87
N ASP A 315 9.07 -0.57 19.00
CA ASP A 315 8.66 -1.70 19.84
C ASP A 315 7.41 -1.37 20.68
N LEU A 316 6.92 -0.13 20.60
CA LEU A 316 5.78 0.40 21.35
C LEU A 316 4.57 0.49 20.43
N ARG A 317 3.60 -0.43 20.62
CA ARG A 317 2.27 -0.27 20.03
C ARG A 317 1.51 0.77 20.84
N LEU A 318 1.10 1.86 20.19
CA LEU A 318 0.18 2.84 20.76
C LEU A 318 -1.20 2.18 20.92
N GLU A 319 -1.49 1.63 22.09
CA GLU A 319 -2.85 1.39 22.54
C GLU A 319 -3.41 2.74 23.02
N VAL A 320 -4.19 3.41 22.16
CA VAL A 320 -4.92 4.60 22.56
C VAL A 320 -6.21 4.12 23.24
N ASP A 321 -6.22 4.07 24.57
CA ASP A 321 -7.45 3.94 25.33
C ASP A 321 -8.31 5.19 25.09
N ALA A 322 -9.55 4.99 24.62
CA ALA A 322 -10.51 6.06 24.48
C ALA A 322 -10.88 6.60 25.87
N LEU A 323 -10.52 7.86 26.13
CA LEU A 323 -10.96 8.61 27.32
C LEU A 323 -12.47 8.92 27.28
#